data_AF-A0A915C193-F1
#
_entry.id   AF-A0A915C193-F1
#
_cell.length_a   1.000
_cell.length_b   1.000
_cell.length_c   1.000
_cell.angle_alpha   90.00
_cell.angle_beta   90.00
_cell.angle_gamma   90.00
#
_symmetry.space_group_name_H-M   'P 1'
#
loop_
_entity.id
_entity.type
_entity.pdbx_description
1 polymer ?
#
loop_
_entity_poly.entity_id
_entity_poly.type
_entity_poly.pdbx_seq_one_letter_code
_entity_poly.pdbx_strand_id
1 'polypeptide(L)'
;MISLAQILVFVGYMHGKHEDSMSHCAGCWVHGRIGPLLFAPPLRHQVWRFFTYQFLHQGLLHLVPNVAFQLLVGVPLELVHK
;
A
#
# COMPACT_ATOMS: atom_id res chain seq x y z
N MET A 1 -12.02 3.17 4.82
CA MET A 1 -11.03 2.82 5.86
C MET A 1 -9.72 2.26 5.30
N ILE A 2 -9.74 1.39 4.28
CA ILE A 2 -8.54 0.83 3.64
C ILE A 2 -7.66 1.90 2.98
N SER A 3 -8.27 2.86 2.27
CA SER A 3 -7.53 3.94 1.58
C SER A 3 -6.73 4.83 2.54
N LEU A 4 -7.24 5.08 3.76
CA LEU A 4 -6.51 5.81 4.79
C LEU A 4 -5.27 5.04 5.23
N ALA A 5 -5.39 3.73 5.44
CA ALA A 5 -4.24 2.88 5.79
C ALA A 5 -3.19 2.88 4.66
N GLN A 6 -3.60 2.81 3.40
CA GLN A 6 -2.69 2.89 2.25
C GLN A 6 -1.91 4.22 2.21
N ILE A 7 -2.60 5.35 2.39
CA ILE A 7 -1.97 6.68 2.42
C ILE A 7 -1.00 6.80 3.60
N LEU A 8 -1.41 6.38 4.80
CA LEU A 8 -0.57 6.45 6.00
C LEU A 8 0.70 5.60 5.88
N VAL A 9 0.58 4.37 5.36
CA VAL A 9 1.72 3.48 5.12
C VAL A 9 2.67 4.10 4.10
N PHE A 10 2.14 4.64 3.00
CA PHE A 10 2.95 5.28 1.96
C PHE A 10 3.72 6.49 2.51
N VAL A 11 3.01 7.42 3.17
CA VAL A 11 3.63 8.61 3.78
C VAL A 11 4.63 8.21 4.85
N GLY A 12 4.33 7.22 5.69
CA GLY A 12 5.23 6.75 6.75
C GLY A 12 6.55 6.18 6.21
N TYR A 13 6.51 5.41 5.11
CA TYR A 13 7.71 4.84 4.49
C TYR A 13 8.51 5.86 3.65
N MET A 14 7.85 6.89 3.13
CA MET A 14 8.48 7.96 2.36
C MET A 14 8.96 9.13 3.23
N HIS A 15 8.50 9.22 4.48
CA HIS A 15 8.88 10.28 5.40
C HIS A 15 10.41 10.29 5.61
N GLY A 16 11.05 11.41 5.29
CA GLY A 16 12.50 11.58 5.44
C GLY A 16 13.36 10.86 4.38
N LYS A 17 12.74 10.23 3.37
CA LYS A 17 13.46 9.68 2.22
C LYS A 17 13.37 10.64 1.03
N HIS A 18 14.50 10.93 0.41
CA HIS A 18 14.58 11.73 -0.82
C HIS A 18 14.57 10.85 -2.07
N GLU A 19 13.74 9.80 -2.06
CA GLU A 19 13.55 8.90 -3.20
C GLU A 19 12.38 9.38 -4.07
N ASP A 20 12.43 9.07 -5.37
CA ASP A 20 11.38 9.46 -6.32
C ASP A 20 10.03 8.86 -5.92
N SER A 21 9.18 9.70 -5.36
CA SER A 21 7.85 9.32 -4.86
C SER A 21 6.91 8.82 -5.97
N MET A 22 7.22 9.10 -7.24
CA MET A 22 6.39 8.71 -8.37
C MET A 22 6.43 7.21 -8.64
N SER A 23 7.61 6.59 -8.54
CA SER A 23 7.86 5.21 -8.99
C SER A 23 8.45 4.30 -7.92
N HIS A 24 8.95 4.86 -6.82
CA HIS A 24 9.60 4.07 -5.79
C HIS A 24 8.59 3.27 -4.95
N CYS A 25 8.87 1.98 -4.71
CA CYS A 25 8.02 1.17 -3.84
C CYS A 25 8.28 1.50 -2.36
N ALA A 26 7.32 2.20 -1.76
CA ALA A 26 7.34 2.54 -0.34
C ALA A 26 7.19 1.28 0.51
N GLY A 27 8.25 0.87 1.20
CA GLY A 27 8.23 -0.26 2.15
C GLY A 27 8.46 -1.65 1.54
N CYS A 28 8.72 -1.78 0.23
CA CYS A 28 9.11 -3.07 -0.38
C CYS A 28 10.44 -3.60 0.20
N TRP A 29 11.41 -2.70 0.38
CA TRP A 29 12.73 -3.01 0.91
C TRP A 29 13.04 -2.11 2.10
N VAL A 30 13.44 -2.74 3.21
CA VAL A 30 13.81 -2.04 4.45
C VAL A 30 15.18 -2.56 4.87
N HIS A 31 16.18 -1.67 4.90
CA HIS A 31 17.58 -2.01 5.20
C HIS A 31 18.14 -3.17 4.35
N GLY A 32 17.83 -3.19 3.04
CA GLY A 32 18.31 -4.24 2.11
C GLY A 32 17.64 -5.61 2.28
N ARG A 33 16.58 -5.70 3.09
CA ARG A 33 15.80 -6.93 3.28
C ARG A 33 14.36 -6.72 2.82
N ILE A 34 13.67 -7.82 2.51
CA ILE A 34 12.25 -7.85 2.17
C ILE A 34 11.48 -7.16 3.29
N GLY A 35 10.75 -6.09 2.96
CA GLY A 35 9.99 -5.30 3.91
C GLY A 35 8.95 -6.15 4.64
N PRO A 36 8.57 -5.81 5.87
CA PRO A 36 7.74 -6.65 6.73
C PRO A 36 6.32 -6.88 6.18
N LEU A 37 5.81 -5.93 5.38
CA LEU A 37 4.47 -5.98 4.81
C LEU A 37 4.43 -6.66 3.44
N LEU A 38 5.58 -6.81 2.77
CA LEU A 38 5.66 -7.34 1.41
C LEU A 38 5.44 -8.86 1.41
N PHE A 39 4.60 -9.33 0.52
CA PHE A 39 4.45 -10.77 0.29
C PHE A 39 5.66 -11.31 -0.49
N ALA A 40 6.26 -12.39 0.01
CA ALA A 40 7.38 -13.05 -0.65
C ALA A 40 7.22 -14.59 -0.53
N PRO A 41 7.35 -15.36 -1.62
CA PRO A 41 7.18 -16.82 -1.59
C PRO A 41 8.03 -17.55 -0.53
N PRO A 42 9.29 -17.17 -0.28
CA PRO A 42 10.10 -17.78 0.78
C PRO A 42 9.57 -17.53 2.21
N LEU A 43 8.76 -16.48 2.40
CA LEU A 43 8.22 -16.04 3.69
C LEU A 43 6.73 -16.36 3.87
N ARG A 44 6.17 -17.27 3.05
CA ARG A 44 4.75 -17.65 3.08
C ARG A 44 4.24 -18.19 4.43
N HIS A 45 5.13 -18.62 5.32
CA HIS A 45 4.78 -19.02 6.70
C HIS A 45 4.31 -17.83 7.55
N GLN A 46 4.63 -16.60 7.13
CA GLN A 46 4.25 -15.35 7.80
C GLN A 46 2.88 -14.90 7.28
N VAL A 47 1.81 -15.43 7.87
CA VAL A 47 0.43 -15.31 7.37
C VAL A 47 -0.04 -13.86 7.21
N TRP A 48 0.41 -12.95 8.07
CA TRP A 48 0.04 -11.53 7.98
C TRP A 48 0.42 -10.91 6.64
N ARG A 49 1.49 -11.39 5.98
CA ARG A 49 1.95 -10.87 4.68
C ARG A 49 0.93 -11.01 3.56
N PHE A 50 0.01 -11.99 3.65
CA PHE A 50 -1.08 -12.15 2.69
C PHE A 50 -2.12 -11.03 2.79
N PHE A 51 -2.24 -10.37 3.94
CA PHE A 51 -3.17 -9.26 4.11
C PHE A 51 -2.47 -7.93 4.03
N THR A 52 -1.24 -7.81 4.52
CA THR A 52 -0.56 -6.52 4.62
C THR A 52 0.02 -6.02 3.30
N TYR A 53 0.27 -6.90 2.33
CA TYR A 53 0.91 -6.49 1.07
C TYR A 53 0.06 -5.51 0.27
N GLN A 54 -1.27 -5.57 0.40
CA GLN A 54 -2.21 -4.67 -0.28
C GLN A 54 -2.08 -3.20 0.12
N PHE A 55 -1.36 -2.91 1.23
CA PHE A 55 -1.10 -1.55 1.69
C PHE A 55 0.17 -0.95 1.08
N LEU A 56 1.06 -1.76 0.51
CA LEU A 56 2.26 -1.30 -0.19
C LEU A 56 1.91 -0.87 -1.62
N HIS A 57 2.51 0.23 -2.06
CA HIS A 57 2.26 0.79 -3.40
C HIS A 57 3.58 1.17 -4.07
N GLN A 58 3.65 0.95 -5.38
CA GLN A 58 4.77 1.35 -6.22
C GLN A 58 4.64 2.84 -6.58
N GLY A 59 4.92 3.71 -5.62
CA GLY A 59 4.86 5.15 -5.84
C GLY A 59 3.44 5.72 -5.96
N LEU A 60 3.39 7.03 -6.15
CA LEU A 60 2.16 7.82 -6.28
C LEU A 60 1.37 7.45 -7.55
N LEU A 61 2.04 7.02 -8.63
CA LEU A 61 1.37 6.65 -9.87
C LEU A 61 0.41 5.47 -9.70
N HIS A 62 0.72 4.53 -8.80
CA HIS A 62 -0.16 3.41 -8.50
C HIS A 62 -1.10 3.71 -7.33
N LEU A 63 -0.68 4.54 -6.37
CA LEU A 63 -1.50 4.88 -5.20
C LEU A 63 -2.70 5.76 -5.58
N VAL A 64 -2.48 6.84 -6.33
CA VAL A 64 -3.52 7.84 -6.64
C VAL A 64 -4.71 7.24 -7.40
N PRO A 65 -4.52 6.48 -8.50
CA PRO A 65 -5.63 5.86 -9.20
C PRO A 65 -6.38 4.86 -8.32
N ASN A 66 -5.66 4.02 -7.55
CA ASN A 66 -6.30 3.04 -6.66
C ASN A 66 -7.18 3.71 -5.62
N VAL A 67 -6.71 4.77 -4.95
CA VAL A 67 -7.51 5.53 -4.00
C VAL A 67 -8.70 6.21 -4.69
N ALA A 68 -8.50 6.80 -5.87
CA ALA A 68 -9.57 7.43 -6.63
C ALA A 68 -10.66 6.43 -7.01
N PHE A 69 -10.30 5.26 -7.57
CA PHE A 69 -11.24 4.20 -7.89
C PHE A 69 -11.94 3.64 -6.64
N GLN A 70 -11.21 3.45 -5.54
CA GLN A 70 -11.80 3.01 -4.26
C GLN A 70 -12.84 3.99 -3.73
N LEU A 71 -12.63 5.30 -3.88
CA LEU A 71 -13.61 6.30 -3.47
C LEU A 71 -14.79 6.37 -4.44
N LEU A 72 -14.51 6.41 -5.75
CA LEU A 72 -15.53 6.51 -6.80
C LEU A 72 -16.47 5.31 -6.84
N VAL A 73 -15.96 4.11 -6.56
CA VAL A 73 -16.74 2.86 -6.60
C VAL A 73 -17.16 2.42 -5.20
N GLY A 74 -16.27 2.51 -4.22
CA GLY A 74 -16.53 2.04 -2.85
C GLY A 74 -17.59 2.85 -2.13
N VAL A 75 -17.60 4.17 -2.26
CA VAL A 75 -18.60 5.02 -1.59
C VAL A 75 -20.01 4.75 -2.13
N PRO A 76 -20.27 4.73 -3.46
CA PRO A 76 -21.58 4.36 -3.96
C PRO A 76 -22.02 2.94 -3.57
N LEU A 77 -21.10 1.97 -3.57
CA LEU A 77 -21.41 0.60 -3.15
C LEU A 77 -21.85 0.52 -1.69
N GLU A 78 -21.20 1.27 -0.79
CA GLU A 78 -21.59 1.40 0.62
C GLU A 78 -22.95 2.10 0.80
N LEU A 79 -23.31 3.02 -0.11
CA LEU A 79 -24.58 3.74 -0.06
C LEU A 79 -25.77 2.95 -0.62
N VAL A 80 -25.54 2.11 -1.63
CA VAL A 80 -26.60 1.34 -2.30
C VAL A 80 -26.90 0.00 -1.61
N HIS A 81 -25.93 -0.60 -0.91
CA HIS A 81 -26.12 -1.86 -0.17
C HIS A 81 -26.39 -1.63 1.32
N LYS A 82 -27.03 -0.51 1.67
CA LYS A 82 -27.60 -0.31 3.01
C LYS A 82 -28.89 -1.10 3.18
#